data_AF-A0A4Q3DFS7-F1
#
_entry.id   AF-A0A4Q3DFS7-F1
#
_cell.length_a   1.000
_cell.length_b   1.000
_cell.length_c   1.000
_cell.angle_alpha   90.00
_cell.angle_beta   90.00
_cell.angle_gamma   90.00
#
_symmetry.space_group_name_H-M   'P 1'
#
loop_
_entity.id
_entity.type
_entity.pdbx_description
1 polymer ?
#
loop_
_entity_poly.entity_id
_entity_poly.type
_entity_poly.pdbx_seq_one_letter_code
_entity_poly.pdbx_strand_id
1 'polypeptide(L)'
;FTPSAEIISNIETLMQHSKIDVGGIEYIIDDRDGEVLYYDVNALSNFVADAVNVIGFNPHEKLVDFLEQQAESVSTKEETFSI
;
A
#
# COMPACT_ATOMS: atom_id res chain seq x y z
N PHE A 1 -14.26 9.94 -6.54
CA PHE A 1 -13.19 10.92 -6.26
C PHE A 1 -11.87 10.25 -6.62
N THR A 2 -10.95 10.99 -7.24
CA THR A 2 -9.60 10.48 -7.57
C THR A 2 -8.59 11.42 -6.92
N PRO A 3 -7.67 10.93 -6.07
CA PRO A 3 -6.63 11.77 -5.46
C PRO A 3 -5.77 12.47 -6.52
N SER A 4 -5.18 13.62 -6.16
CA SER A 4 -4.23 14.30 -7.05
C SER A 4 -2.94 13.47 -7.22
N ALA A 5 -2.25 13.68 -8.34
CA ALA A 5 -0.97 13.03 -8.59
C ALA A 5 0.09 13.35 -7.51
N GLU A 6 0.04 14.57 -6.96
CA GLU A 6 0.92 14.99 -5.86
C GLU A 6 0.65 14.18 -4.58
N ILE A 7 -0.62 13.99 -4.21
CA ILE A 7 -0.99 13.19 -3.04
C ILE A 7 -0.52 11.74 -3.21
N ILE A 8 -0.69 11.17 -4.40
CA ILE A 8 -0.23 9.81 -4.72
C ILE A 8 1.28 9.72 -4.56
N SER A 9 2.04 10.65 -5.15
CA SER A 9 3.51 10.67 -5.07
C SER A 9 4.02 10.82 -3.63
N ASN A 10 3.36 11.64 -2.82
CA ASN A 10 3.70 11.79 -1.40
C ASN A 10 3.46 10.49 -0.62
N ILE A 11 2.33 9.81 -0.86
CA ILE A 11 2.02 8.52 -0.24
C ILE A 11 3.07 7.46 -0.64
N GLU A 12 3.40 7.35 -1.93
CA GLU A 12 4.43 6.42 -2.41
C GLU A 12 5.78 6.69 -1.75
N THR A 13 6.17 7.96 -1.62
CA THR A 13 7.42 8.36 -0.95
C THR A 13 7.42 7.95 0.53
N LEU A 14 6.31 8.19 1.24
CA LEU A 14 6.17 7.80 2.64
C LEU A 14 6.27 6.28 2.81
N MET A 15 5.62 5.50 1.95
CA MET A 15 5.66 4.03 1.98
C MET A 15 7.08 3.49 1.73
N GLN A 16 7.77 4.03 0.72
CA GLN A 16 9.15 3.66 0.40
C GLN A 16 10.10 3.96 1.57
N HIS A 17 10.02 5.16 2.15
CA HIS A 17 10.87 5.56 3.27
C HIS A 17 10.54 4.78 4.56
N SER A 18 9.28 4.36 4.72
CA SER A 18 8.84 3.52 5.84
C SER A 18 9.18 2.04 5.66
N LYS A 19 9.67 1.64 4.47
CA LYS A 19 9.95 0.24 4.11
C LYS A 19 8.71 -0.65 4.24
N ILE A 20 7.55 -0.12 3.85
CA ILE A 20 6.29 -0.84 3.84
C ILE A 20 6.01 -1.22 2.38
N ASP A 21 6.06 -2.51 2.08
CA ASP A 21 5.79 -3.02 0.73
C ASP A 21 4.29 -3.06 0.42
N VAL A 22 3.48 -3.44 1.41
CA VAL A 22 2.01 -3.46 1.34
C VAL A 22 1.46 -2.82 2.61
N GLY A 23 0.55 -1.86 2.44
CA GLY A 23 -0.05 -1.13 3.55
C GLY A 23 -1.01 -0.06 3.07
N GLY A 24 -1.41 0.83 3.96
CA GLY A 24 -2.31 1.93 3.66
C GLY A 24 -1.91 3.21 4.39
N ILE A 25 -2.23 4.35 3.79
CA ILE A 25 -2.11 5.65 4.42
C ILE A 25 -3.47 6.34 4.38
N GLU A 26 -3.87 6.90 5.51
CA GLU A 26 -5.08 7.71 5.62
C GLU A 26 -4.68 9.18 5.71
N TYR A 27 -5.41 10.01 4.95
CA TYR A 27 -5.22 11.44 4.95
C TYR A 27 -6.55 12.18 4.93
N ILE A 28 -6.53 13.41 5.41
CA ILE A 28 -7.62 14.36 5.33
C ILE A 28 -7.15 15.63 4.62
N ILE A 29 -8.08 16.33 3.97
CA ILE A 29 -7.86 17.67 3.46
C ILE A 29 -8.62 18.60 4.39
N ASP A 30 -7.90 19.49 5.07
CA ASP A 30 -8.48 20.47 5.95
C ASP A 30 -9.32 21.48 5.14
N ASP A 31 -10.59 21.68 5.52
CA ASP A 31 -11.49 22.57 4.79
C ASP A 31 -11.21 24.07 5.05
N ARG A 32 -10.42 24.37 6.09
CA ARG A 32 -10.10 25.74 6.51
C ARG A 32 -9.06 26.39 5.62
N ASP A 33 -8.05 25.62 5.22
CA ASP A 33 -6.88 26.10 4.46
C ASP A 33 -6.47 25.19 3.29
N GLY A 34 -7.10 24.03 3.13
CA GLY A 34 -6.78 23.07 2.08
C GLY A 34 -5.53 22.22 2.37
N GLU A 35 -4.99 22.26 3.59
CA GLU A 35 -3.80 21.49 3.94
C GLU A 35 -4.09 19.98 3.92
N VAL A 36 -3.15 19.20 3.39
CA VAL A 36 -3.22 17.73 3.38
C VAL A 36 -2.51 17.18 4.61
N LEU A 37 -3.24 16.47 5.47
CA LEU A 37 -2.71 15.88 6.69
C LEU A 37 -2.74 14.36 6.59
N TYR A 38 -1.55 13.74 6.48
CA TYR A 38 -1.37 12.29 6.54
C TYR A 38 -1.24 11.87 8.01
N TYR A 39 -2.21 11.10 8.52
CA TYR A 39 -2.33 10.88 9.96
C TYR A 39 -2.19 9.42 10.39
N ASP A 40 -2.42 8.47 9.47
CA ASP A 40 -2.23 7.05 9.75
C ASP A 40 -1.40 6.40 8.65
N VAL A 41 -0.39 5.63 9.04
CA VAL A 41 0.55 4.92 8.16
C VAL A 41 0.65 3.48 8.67
N ASN A 42 -0.13 2.59 8.05
CA ASN A 42 -0.29 1.22 8.50
C ASN A 42 0.39 0.23 7.56
N ALA A 43 1.31 -0.57 8.09
CA ALA A 43 1.83 -1.77 7.40
C ALA A 43 0.82 -2.94 7.43
N LEU A 44 -0.04 -2.96 8.45
CA LEU A 44 -1.12 -3.95 8.61
C LEU A 44 -2.42 -3.17 8.72
N SER A 45 -2.97 -2.77 7.57
CA SER A 45 -4.24 -2.06 7.56
C SER A 45 -5.36 -2.96 8.11
N ASN A 46 -6.31 -2.36 8.82
CA ASN A 46 -7.52 -3.04 9.22
C ASN A 46 -8.33 -3.36 7.95
N PHE A 47 -8.32 -4.62 7.54
CA PHE A 47 -9.12 -5.05 6.40
C PHE A 47 -10.59 -4.66 6.60
N VAL A 48 -11.13 -3.93 5.64
CA VAL A 48 -12.55 -3.56 5.61
C VAL A 48 -13.36 -4.81 5.27
N ALA A 49 -14.36 -5.11 6.09
CA ALA A 49 -15.17 -6.34 5.97
C ALA A 49 -15.91 -6.49 4.62
N ASP A 50 -16.14 -5.39 3.90
CA ASP A 50 -16.77 -5.36 2.57
C ASP A 50 -15.95 -4.55 1.56
N ALA A 51 -14.68 -4.93 1.40
CA ALA A 51 -13.71 -4.16 0.62
C ALA A 51 -14.12 -3.95 -0.85
N VAL A 52 -14.76 -4.93 -1.50
CA VAL A 52 -15.16 -4.77 -2.91
C VAL A 52 -16.17 -3.64 -3.07
N ASN A 53 -17.14 -3.52 -2.17
CA ASN A 53 -18.11 -2.42 -2.23
C ASN A 53 -17.53 -1.10 -1.71
N VAL A 54 -16.62 -1.14 -0.72
CA VAL A 54 -16.07 0.08 -0.10
C VAL A 54 -14.96 0.72 -0.93
N ILE A 55 -14.03 -0.07 -1.47
CA ILE A 55 -12.84 0.42 -2.19
C ILE A 55 -12.75 -0.07 -3.65
N GLY A 56 -13.69 -0.90 -4.11
CA GLY A 56 -13.79 -1.30 -5.52
C GLY A 56 -12.95 -2.52 -5.92
N PHE A 57 -12.24 -3.15 -4.98
CA PHE A 57 -11.46 -4.37 -5.24
C PHE A 57 -11.27 -5.20 -3.97
N ASN A 58 -10.84 -6.45 -4.12
CA ASN A 58 -10.49 -7.33 -3.00
C ASN A 58 -8.99 -7.18 -2.64
N PRO A 59 -8.64 -6.58 -1.49
CA PRO A 59 -7.25 -6.39 -1.09
C PRO A 59 -6.56 -7.70 -0.70
N HIS A 60 -7.31 -8.74 -0.33
CA HIS A 60 -6.72 -10.05 0.00
C HIS A 60 -6.17 -10.73 -1.25
N GLU A 61 -6.88 -10.66 -2.38
CA GLU A 61 -6.39 -11.21 -3.65
C GLU A 61 -5.10 -10.50 -4.07
N LYS A 62 -5.04 -9.18 -3.96
CA LYS A 62 -3.81 -8.41 -4.27
C LYS A 62 -2.66 -8.72 -3.33
N LEU A 63 -2.94 -8.97 -2.05
CA LEU A 63 -1.92 -9.42 -1.11
C LEU A 63 -1.41 -10.82 -1.47
N VAL A 64 -2.29 -11.76 -1.85
CA VAL A 64 -1.89 -13.09 -2.30
C VAL A 64 -1.01 -13.00 -3.54
N ASP A 65 -1.43 -12.25 -4.57
CA ASP A 65 -0.64 -12.04 -5.80
C ASP A 65 0.77 -11.51 -5.46
N PHE A 66 0.88 -10.56 -4.53
CA PHE A 66 2.15 -10.00 -4.08
C PHE A 66 3.01 -11.04 -3.36
N LEU A 67 2.42 -11.82 -2.44
CA LEU A 67 3.15 -12.84 -1.68
C LEU A 67 3.68 -13.96 -2.58
N GLU A 68 2.91 -14.38 -3.58
CA GLU A 68 3.34 -15.36 -4.58
C GLU A 68 4.56 -14.87 -5.36
N GLN A 69 4.52 -13.62 -5.85
CA GLN A 69 5.66 -13.00 -6.55
C GLN A 69 6.91 -12.90 -5.65
N GLN A 70 6.73 -12.53 -4.39
CA GLN A 70 7.84 -12.46 -3.43
C GLN A 70 8.44 -13.85 -3.19
N ALA A 71 7.62 -14.88 -3.03
CA ALA A 71 8.09 -16.26 -2.83
C ALA A 71 8.87 -16.80 -4.03
N GLU A 72 8.41 -16.52 -5.26
CA GLU A 72 9.15 -16.85 -6.48
C GLU A 72 10.51 -16.15 -6.52
N SER A 73 10.55 -14.85 -6.20
CA SER A 73 11.79 -14.07 -6.20
C SER A 73 12.84 -14.57 -5.20
N VAL A 74 12.40 -15.13 -4.08
CA VAL A 74 13.27 -15.74 -3.06
C VAL A 74 13.81 -17.08 -3.56
N SER A 75 12.93 -17.93 -4.10
CA SER A 75 13.32 -19.25 -4.65
C SER A 75 14.38 -19.11 -5.74
N THR A 76 14.25 -18.14 -6.65
CA THR A 76 15.24 -17.88 -7.71
C THR A 76 16.59 -17.41 -7.15
N LYS A 77 16.59 -16.64 -6.05
CA LYS A 77 17.85 -16.21 -5.40
C LYS A 77 18.57 -17.39 -4.75
N GLU A 78 17.85 -18.27 -4.06
CA GLU A 78 18.46 -19.45 -3.44
C GLU A 78 19.12 -20.40 -4.45
N GLU A 79 18.51 -20.57 -5.63
CA GLU A 79 19.11 -21.34 -6.74
C GLU A 79 20.37 -20.66 -7.30
N THR A 80 20.36 -19.33 -7.42
CA THR A 80 21.51 -18.56 -7.95
C THR A 80 22.70 -18.54 -7.00
N PHE A 81 22.47 -18.63 -5.68
CA PHE A 81 23.53 -18.66 -4.66
C PHE A 81 24.05 -20.08 -4.34
N SER A 82 23.42 -21.14 -4.87
CA SER A 82 23.82 -22.55 -4.63
C SER A 82 24.72 -23.15 -5.72
N ILE A 83 25.24 -22.34 -6.64
CA ILE A 83 26.15 -22.72 -7.74
C ILE A 83 27.58 -22.22 -7.53
#